data_AF-B4VZC3-F1
#
_entry.id   AF-B4VZC3-F1
#
_cell.length_a   1.000
_cell.length_b   1.000
_cell.length_c   1.000
_cell.angle_alpha   90.00
_cell.angle_beta   90.00
_cell.angle_gamma   90.00
#
_symmetry.space_group_name_H-M   'P 1'
#
loop_
_entity.id
_entity.type
_entity.pdbx_description
1 polymer ?
#
loop_
_entity_poly.entity_id
_entity_poly.type
_entity_poly.pdbx_seq_one_letter_code
_entity_poly.pdbx_strand_id
1 'polypeptide(L)'
;MTQRAYRYRFYPTPEQEQLLRRTLGCVRLVYNLALHTRTEGWYERQERIDYKQTSAMLTDWKKQEDKQFLNEVSCVPLQQGLRNLQKAFTNFWAGRAKYPNFKKKRNGGSAEFTRSAFKWKDGQLWLAKCCEPLPIRWSRTLPENCEPSTVTVRLDASGRWFVSLLVDASAPLSVNTERSRGVEEHTVKLLSQLDKAIGIDAGITSLIATAKISFTS
;
A
#
# COMPACT_ATOMS: atom_id res chain seq x y z
N MET A 1 1.76 1.68 -19.40
CA MET A 1 2.22 2.70 -18.42
C MET A 1 3.06 1.98 -17.37
N THR A 2 4.26 2.45 -17.09
CA THR A 2 5.15 1.79 -16.12
C THR A 2 4.89 2.36 -14.74
N GLN A 3 4.42 1.53 -13.81
CA GLN A 3 4.23 1.94 -12.42
C GLN A 3 5.50 1.69 -11.61
N ARG A 4 5.87 2.63 -10.75
CA ARG A 4 7.03 2.50 -9.86
C ARG A 4 6.63 2.81 -8.43
N ALA A 5 7.06 1.96 -7.50
CA ALA A 5 6.81 2.13 -6.08
C ALA A 5 8.07 2.67 -5.37
N TYR A 6 7.92 3.77 -4.64
CA TYR A 6 8.97 4.39 -3.84
C TYR A 6 8.69 4.19 -2.36
N ARG A 7 9.55 3.49 -1.63
CA ARG A 7 9.37 3.19 -0.21
C ARG A 7 10.31 4.00 0.67
N TYR A 8 9.75 4.64 1.68
CA TYR A 8 10.46 5.49 2.64
C TYR A 8 10.11 5.12 4.08
N ARG A 9 11.00 5.46 5.02
CA ARG A 9 10.71 5.42 6.45
C ARG A 9 10.11 6.76 6.88
N PHE A 10 9.19 6.75 7.83
CA PHE A 10 8.68 7.97 8.46
C PHE A 10 8.50 7.73 9.96
N TYR A 11 8.41 8.82 10.72
CA TYR A 11 8.36 8.79 12.19
C TYR A 11 7.14 9.58 12.67
N PRO A 12 5.93 8.98 12.65
CA PRO A 12 4.70 9.71 12.91
C PRO A 12 4.74 10.44 14.26
N THR A 13 4.04 11.57 14.35
CA THR A 13 3.73 12.17 15.65
C THR A 13 2.85 11.21 16.46
N PRO A 14 2.75 11.36 17.81
CA PRO A 14 1.89 10.52 18.63
C PRO A 14 0.43 10.44 18.11
N GLU A 15 -0.12 11.57 17.66
CA GLU A 15 -1.49 11.67 17.13
C GLU A 15 -1.62 10.94 15.80
N GLN A 16 -0.65 11.12 14.90
CA GLN A 16 -0.59 10.39 13.63
C GLN A 16 -0.47 8.87 13.89
N GLU A 17 0.37 8.46 14.83
CA GLU A 17 0.55 7.04 15.16
C GLU A 17 -0.74 6.42 15.71
N GLN A 18 -1.44 7.11 16.61
CA GLN A 18 -2.72 6.65 17.14
C GLN A 18 -3.76 6.47 16.02
N LEU A 19 -3.89 7.46 15.14
CA LEU A 19 -4.79 7.41 13.98
C LEU A 19 -4.43 6.27 13.02
N LEU A 20 -3.15 6.10 12.70
CA LEU A 20 -2.68 5.05 11.80
C LEU A 20 -2.91 3.66 12.39
N ARG A 21 -2.61 3.46 13.68
CA ARG A 21 -2.89 2.19 14.38
C ARG A 21 -4.39 1.88 14.40
N ARG A 22 -5.23 2.88 14.67
CA ARG A 22 -6.69 2.74 14.60
C ARG A 22 -7.13 2.37 13.18
N THR A 23 -6.58 3.02 12.16
CA THR A 23 -6.85 2.71 10.75
C THR A 23 -6.51 1.27 10.41
N LEU A 24 -5.31 0.78 10.76
CA LEU A 24 -4.91 -0.61 10.55
C LEU A 24 -5.86 -1.60 11.26
N GLY A 25 -6.28 -1.26 12.48
CA GLY A 25 -7.26 -2.04 13.24
C GLY A 25 -8.62 -2.11 12.56
N CYS A 26 -9.14 -0.97 12.10
CA CYS A 26 -10.43 -0.88 11.42
C CYS A 26 -10.41 -1.62 10.07
N VAL A 27 -9.35 -1.49 9.27
CA VAL A 27 -9.18 -2.23 8.02
C VAL A 27 -9.19 -3.74 8.27
N ARG A 28 -8.49 -4.21 9.31
CA ARG A 28 -8.51 -5.62 9.70
C ARG A 28 -9.92 -6.08 10.08
N LEU A 29 -10.62 -5.31 10.90
CA LEU A 29 -11.97 -5.64 11.34
C LEU A 29 -12.93 -5.73 10.15
N VAL A 30 -12.98 -4.71 9.30
CA VAL A 30 -13.85 -4.66 8.12
C VAL A 30 -13.56 -5.83 7.16
N TYR A 31 -12.28 -6.15 6.94
CA TYR A 31 -11.91 -7.32 6.15
C TYR A 31 -12.47 -8.62 6.74
N ASN A 32 -12.32 -8.81 8.06
CA ASN A 32 -12.77 -10.02 8.73
C ASN A 32 -14.30 -10.12 8.78
N LEU A 33 -15.02 -9.03 9.02
CA LEU A 33 -16.48 -8.99 8.95
C LEU A 33 -16.96 -9.39 7.55
N ALA A 34 -16.37 -8.79 6.51
CA ALA A 34 -16.72 -9.13 5.13
C ALA A 34 -16.38 -10.57 4.75
N LEU A 35 -15.24 -11.11 5.23
CA LEU A 35 -14.90 -12.51 5.01
C LEU A 35 -15.89 -13.43 5.70
N HIS A 36 -16.28 -13.14 6.95
CA HIS A 36 -17.28 -13.89 7.67
C HIS A 36 -18.62 -13.91 6.94
N THR A 37 -19.17 -12.73 6.59
CA THR A 37 -20.43 -12.62 5.87
C THR A 37 -20.41 -13.39 4.54
N ARG A 38 -19.33 -13.26 3.75
CA ARG A 38 -19.19 -14.01 2.49
C ARG A 38 -19.11 -15.52 2.70
N THR A 39 -18.45 -15.94 3.78
CA THR A 39 -18.31 -17.36 4.14
C THR A 39 -19.67 -17.93 4.54
N GLU A 40 -20.40 -17.26 5.43
CA GLU A 40 -21.75 -17.67 5.84
C GLU A 40 -22.73 -17.67 4.67
N GLY A 41 -22.74 -16.61 3.85
CA GLY A 41 -23.61 -16.55 2.66
C GLY A 41 -23.39 -17.71 1.70
N TRP A 42 -22.15 -18.16 1.53
CA TRP A 42 -21.85 -19.33 0.71
C TRP A 42 -22.30 -20.63 1.39
N TYR A 43 -21.96 -20.86 2.65
CA TYR A 43 -22.28 -22.11 3.34
C TYR A 43 -23.77 -22.30 3.61
N GLU A 44 -24.50 -21.23 3.91
CA GLU A 44 -25.93 -21.29 4.26
C GLU A 44 -26.84 -21.15 3.04
N ARG A 45 -26.48 -20.29 2.09
CA ARG A 45 -27.36 -19.87 0.98
C ARG A 45 -26.79 -20.14 -0.41
N GLN A 46 -25.56 -20.67 -0.52
CA GLN A 46 -24.83 -20.78 -1.79
C GLN A 46 -24.72 -19.44 -2.55
N GLU A 47 -24.74 -18.34 -1.80
CA GLU A 47 -24.75 -16.99 -2.35
C GLU A 47 -23.32 -16.44 -2.47
N ARG A 48 -22.99 -15.90 -3.65
CA ARG A 48 -21.71 -15.21 -3.87
C ARG A 48 -21.83 -13.73 -3.54
N ILE A 49 -21.51 -13.39 -2.30
CA ILE A 49 -21.50 -12.00 -1.86
C ILE A 49 -20.28 -11.25 -2.45
N ASP A 50 -20.54 -10.17 -3.19
CA ASP A 50 -19.52 -9.41 -3.92
C ASP A 50 -19.04 -8.13 -3.19
N TYR A 51 -18.16 -7.37 -3.86
CA TYR A 51 -17.67 -6.09 -3.34
C TYR A 51 -18.80 -5.07 -3.12
N LYS A 52 -19.77 -4.96 -4.04
CA LYS A 52 -20.85 -3.98 -3.95
C LYS A 52 -21.69 -4.25 -2.70
N GLN A 53 -22.06 -5.51 -2.47
CA GLN A 53 -22.82 -5.92 -1.29
C GLN A 53 -22.04 -5.64 0.01
N THR A 54 -20.78 -6.07 0.11
CA THR A 54 -19.96 -5.77 1.32
C THR A 54 -19.67 -4.27 1.52
N SER A 55 -19.63 -3.47 0.45
CA SER A 55 -19.51 -2.01 0.54
C SER A 55 -20.79 -1.36 1.05
N ALA A 56 -21.97 -1.88 0.69
CA ALA A 56 -23.24 -1.45 1.27
C ALA A 56 -23.29 -1.80 2.76
N MET A 57 -22.95 -3.04 3.12
CA MET A 57 -22.87 -3.49 4.52
C MET A 57 -21.90 -2.65 5.36
N LEU A 58 -20.76 -2.21 4.80
CA LEU A 58 -19.84 -1.30 5.49
C LEU A 58 -20.53 0.01 5.89
N THR A 59 -21.44 0.52 5.07
CA THR A 59 -22.21 1.74 5.38
C THR A 59 -23.11 1.51 6.59
N ASP A 60 -23.70 0.32 6.71
CA ASP A 60 -24.56 -0.04 7.84
C ASP A 60 -23.75 -0.38 9.09
N TRP A 61 -22.63 -1.10 8.97
CA TRP A 61 -21.70 -1.33 10.09
C TRP A 61 -21.23 -0.03 10.72
N LYS A 62 -20.97 1.00 9.92
CA LYS A 62 -20.57 2.32 10.42
C LYS A 62 -21.67 3.05 11.21
N LYS A 63 -22.94 2.63 11.10
CA LYS A 63 -24.07 3.18 11.87
C LYS A 63 -24.33 2.41 13.17
N GLN A 64 -23.84 1.17 13.29
CA GLN A 64 -24.00 0.35 14.50
C GLN A 64 -23.19 0.94 15.65
N GLU A 65 -23.81 1.06 16.84
CA GLU A 65 -23.21 1.68 18.03
C GLU A 65 -21.84 1.08 18.40
N ASP A 66 -21.73 -0.25 18.34
CA ASP A 66 -20.52 -0.99 18.67
C ASP A 66 -19.39 -0.85 17.62
N LYS A 67 -19.66 -0.20 16.48
CA LYS A 67 -18.75 -0.04 15.35
C LYS A 67 -18.66 1.41 14.84
N GLN A 68 -19.23 2.38 15.56
CA GLN A 68 -19.19 3.79 15.16
C GLN A 68 -17.76 4.34 15.03
N PHE A 69 -16.79 3.76 15.75
CA PHE A 69 -15.37 4.11 15.65
C PHE A 69 -14.79 3.94 14.23
N LEU A 70 -15.45 3.18 13.34
CA LEU A 70 -15.09 3.11 11.92
C LEU A 70 -15.22 4.47 11.19
N ASN A 71 -15.96 5.43 11.75
CA ASN A 71 -16.07 6.80 11.24
C ASN A 71 -14.88 7.70 11.63
N GLU A 72 -14.09 7.29 12.60
CA GLU A 72 -12.93 8.06 13.07
C GLU A 72 -11.75 8.00 12.09
N VAL A 73 -11.76 7.03 11.18
CA VAL A 73 -10.73 6.83 10.15
C VAL A 73 -11.30 7.15 8.77
N SER A 74 -10.43 7.37 7.79
CA SER A 74 -10.86 7.52 6.40
C SER A 74 -11.57 6.24 5.91
N CYS A 75 -12.67 6.41 5.17
CA CYS A 75 -13.40 5.27 4.59
C CYS A 75 -12.62 4.57 3.48
N VAL A 76 -11.67 5.26 2.85
CA VAL A 76 -10.93 4.75 1.69
C VAL A 76 -10.08 3.51 2.04
N PRO A 77 -9.25 3.52 3.10
CA PRO A 77 -8.59 2.30 3.57
C PRO A 77 -9.54 1.13 3.86
N LEU A 78 -10.73 1.40 4.43
CA LEU A 78 -11.72 0.37 4.74
C LEU A 78 -12.24 -0.28 3.45
N GLN A 79 -12.60 0.55 2.47
CA GLN A 79 -13.03 0.10 1.14
C GLN A 79 -11.91 -0.64 0.41
N GLN A 80 -10.65 -0.21 0.54
CA GLN A 80 -9.52 -0.95 -0.03
C GLN A 80 -9.30 -2.31 0.65
N GLY A 81 -9.59 -2.43 1.94
CA GLY A 81 -9.68 -3.73 2.62
C GLY A 81 -10.67 -4.68 1.93
N LEU A 82 -11.86 -4.19 1.57
CA LEU A 82 -12.88 -4.96 0.86
C LEU A 82 -12.46 -5.31 -0.58
N ARG A 83 -11.81 -4.38 -1.30
CA ARG A 83 -11.30 -4.64 -2.67
C ARG A 83 -10.20 -5.70 -2.67
N ASN A 84 -9.32 -5.68 -1.67
CA ASN A 84 -8.31 -6.72 -1.48
C ASN A 84 -8.94 -8.09 -1.22
N LEU A 85 -10.02 -8.13 -0.43
CA LEU A 85 -10.80 -9.36 -0.23
C LEU A 85 -11.45 -9.84 -1.53
N GLN A 86 -12.05 -8.94 -2.30
CA GLN A 86 -12.63 -9.27 -3.60
C GLN A 86 -11.60 -9.90 -4.53
N LYS A 87 -10.40 -9.29 -4.64
CA LYS A 87 -9.30 -9.85 -5.44
C LYS A 87 -8.89 -11.25 -4.96
N ALA A 88 -8.82 -11.47 -3.65
CA ALA A 88 -8.50 -12.77 -3.09
C ALA A 88 -9.55 -13.83 -3.48
N PHE A 89 -10.84 -13.50 -3.40
CA PHE A 89 -11.91 -14.39 -3.89
C PHE A 89 -11.84 -14.62 -5.41
N THR A 90 -11.64 -13.57 -6.22
CA THR A 90 -11.48 -13.71 -7.67
C THR A 90 -10.33 -14.66 -8.02
N ASN A 91 -9.20 -14.59 -7.30
CA ASN A 91 -8.09 -15.50 -7.49
C ASN A 91 -8.41 -16.93 -7.02
N PHE A 92 -9.12 -17.09 -5.90
CA PHE A 92 -9.58 -18.38 -5.41
C PHE A 92 -10.50 -19.08 -6.40
N TRP A 93 -11.53 -18.40 -6.89
CA TRP A 93 -12.48 -18.96 -7.87
C TRP A 93 -11.82 -19.28 -9.21
N ALA A 94 -10.77 -18.56 -9.58
CA ALA A 94 -9.96 -18.84 -10.77
C ALA A 94 -8.92 -19.96 -10.55
N GLY A 95 -8.89 -20.62 -9.38
CA GLY A 95 -7.92 -21.68 -9.06
C GLY A 95 -6.48 -21.19 -8.88
N ARG A 96 -6.24 -19.87 -8.78
CA ARG A 96 -4.91 -19.25 -8.68
C ARG A 96 -4.44 -19.03 -7.24
N ALA A 97 -5.33 -19.13 -6.27
CA ALA A 97 -5.03 -18.95 -4.85
C ALA A 97 -5.91 -19.85 -3.98
N LYS A 98 -5.50 -20.06 -2.72
CA LYS A 98 -6.33 -20.73 -1.71
C LYS A 98 -7.42 -19.79 -1.20
N TYR A 99 -8.41 -20.35 -0.49
CA TYR A 99 -9.46 -19.58 0.16
C TYR A 99 -8.88 -18.49 1.08
N PRO A 100 -9.45 -17.26 1.10
CA PRO A 100 -8.97 -16.19 1.96
C PRO A 100 -9.06 -16.54 3.45
N ASN A 101 -8.06 -16.14 4.24
CA ASN A 101 -8.02 -16.42 5.67
C ASN A 101 -8.33 -15.18 6.50
N PHE A 102 -8.93 -15.38 7.68
CA PHE A 102 -9.12 -14.32 8.67
C PHE A 102 -7.78 -13.68 9.04
N LYS A 103 -7.74 -12.35 9.03
CA LYS A 103 -6.56 -11.58 9.44
C LYS A 103 -6.44 -11.61 10.96
N LYS A 104 -5.32 -12.14 11.45
CA LYS A 104 -4.96 -12.13 12.87
C LYS A 104 -4.46 -10.73 13.30
N LYS A 105 -4.69 -10.36 14.56
CA LYS A 105 -4.03 -9.19 15.17
C LYS A 105 -2.55 -9.53 15.34
N ARG A 106 -1.67 -8.70 14.74
CA ARG A 106 -0.21 -8.80 14.85
C ARG A 106 0.34 -7.39 15.10
N ASN A 107 1.59 -7.30 15.54
CA ASN A 107 2.33 -6.03 15.63
C ASN A 107 2.70 -5.53 14.22
N GLY A 108 1.70 -5.21 13.39
CA GLY A 108 1.94 -4.79 12.02
C GLY A 108 0.66 -4.76 11.20
N GLY A 109 0.81 -4.32 9.95
CA GLY A 109 -0.29 -4.22 9.01
C GLY A 109 -0.01 -3.17 7.94
N SER A 110 -0.91 -3.08 6.98
CA SER A 110 -0.86 -2.04 5.95
C SER A 110 -2.26 -1.50 5.66
N ALA A 111 -2.30 -0.23 5.30
CA ALA A 111 -3.48 0.46 4.81
C ALA A 111 -3.12 1.19 3.52
N GLU A 112 -4.01 1.10 2.54
CA GLU A 112 -3.87 1.76 1.24
C GLU A 112 -4.81 2.97 1.17
N PHE A 113 -4.26 4.08 0.69
CA PHE A 113 -4.92 5.36 0.51
C PHE A 113 -4.83 5.72 -0.98
N THR A 114 -5.98 5.85 -1.63
CA THR A 114 -6.06 6.38 -3.00
C THR A 114 -6.18 7.90 -2.97
N ARG A 115 -6.15 8.52 -4.15
CA ARG A 115 -6.04 9.97 -4.36
C ARG A 115 -7.04 10.85 -3.58
N SER A 116 -8.22 10.34 -3.24
CA SER A 116 -9.21 11.05 -2.40
C SER A 116 -8.91 11.02 -0.90
N ALA A 117 -7.95 10.22 -0.44
CA ALA A 117 -7.62 10.02 0.96
C ALA A 117 -6.19 10.45 1.33
N PHE A 118 -5.53 11.17 0.44
CA PHE A 118 -4.28 11.87 0.74
C PHE A 118 -4.18 13.14 -0.10
N LYS A 119 -3.36 14.08 0.36
CA LYS A 119 -3.00 15.28 -0.37
C LYS A 119 -1.49 15.27 -0.58
N TRP A 120 -1.07 15.54 -1.81
CA TRP A 120 0.33 15.75 -2.17
C TRP A 120 0.51 17.22 -2.53
N LYS A 121 1.44 17.91 -1.88
CA LYS A 121 1.73 19.33 -2.14
C LYS A 121 3.17 19.64 -1.74
N ASP A 122 3.91 20.35 -2.57
CA ASP A 122 5.28 20.83 -2.27
C ASP A 122 6.22 19.71 -1.76
N GLY A 123 6.11 18.50 -2.35
CA GLY A 123 6.89 17.33 -1.95
C GLY A 123 6.50 16.70 -0.62
N GLN A 124 5.43 17.18 0.02
CA GLN A 124 4.91 16.68 1.28
C GLN A 124 3.62 15.88 1.08
N LEU A 125 3.37 14.94 2.01
CA LEU A 125 2.24 14.03 1.98
C LEU A 125 1.39 14.18 3.23
N TRP A 126 0.11 14.52 3.06
CA TRP A 126 -0.89 14.47 4.12
C TRP A 126 -1.81 13.28 3.88
N LEU A 127 -2.13 12.53 4.92
CA LEU A 127 -3.21 11.54 4.86
C LEU A 127 -4.52 12.17 5.31
N ALA A 128 -5.64 11.67 4.81
CA ALA A 128 -6.94 12.05 5.32
C ALA A 128 -7.02 11.84 6.84
N LYS A 129 -7.64 12.80 7.54
CA LYS A 129 -7.73 12.88 9.01
C LYS A 129 -6.41 13.23 9.73
N CYS A 130 -5.28 13.39 9.04
CA CYS A 130 -4.10 14.05 9.60
C CYS A 130 -4.14 15.56 9.34
N CYS A 131 -3.84 16.37 10.36
CA CYS A 131 -3.72 17.83 10.21
C CYS A 131 -2.36 18.23 9.61
N GLU A 132 -1.33 17.44 9.88
CA GLU A 132 0.06 17.71 9.51
C GLU A 132 0.57 16.70 8.46
N PRO A 133 1.59 17.09 7.66
CA PRO A 133 2.20 16.16 6.72
C PRO A 133 2.89 15.01 7.47
N LEU A 134 3.04 13.86 6.81
CA LEU A 134 3.82 12.77 7.36
C LEU A 134 5.31 13.18 7.43
N PRO A 135 5.97 13.02 8.58
CA PRO A 135 7.40 13.27 8.75
C PRO A 135 8.24 12.15 8.10
N ILE A 136 8.28 12.19 6.77
CA ILE A 136 8.98 11.21 5.93
C ILE A 136 10.48 11.53 5.90
N ARG A 137 11.30 10.50 6.13
CA ARG A 137 12.74 10.55 5.88
C ARG A 137 12.99 10.24 4.40
N TRP A 138 13.14 11.30 3.61
CA TRP A 138 13.44 11.20 2.18
C TRP A 138 14.86 10.68 1.95
N SER A 139 14.98 9.52 1.31
CA SER A 139 16.26 8.96 0.87
C SER A 139 16.54 9.22 -0.62
N ARG A 140 15.51 9.62 -1.37
CA ARG A 140 15.54 10.02 -2.78
C ARG A 140 14.32 10.90 -3.05
N THR A 141 14.46 11.86 -3.96
CA THR A 141 13.34 12.66 -4.44
C THR A 141 12.50 11.82 -5.40
N LEU A 142 11.19 12.10 -5.46
CA LEU A 142 10.38 11.61 -6.56
C LEU A 142 10.78 12.35 -7.84
N PRO A 143 10.62 11.74 -9.03
CA PRO A 143 10.84 12.44 -10.29
C PRO A 143 10.04 13.74 -10.36
N GLU A 144 10.58 14.74 -11.04
CA GLU A 144 9.88 16.01 -11.25
C GLU A 144 8.54 15.77 -11.96
N ASN A 145 7.53 16.57 -11.60
CA ASN A 145 6.16 16.50 -12.14
C ASN A 145 5.44 15.15 -11.94
N CYS A 146 5.93 14.29 -11.05
CA CYS A 146 5.28 13.04 -10.71
C CYS A 146 4.58 13.13 -9.36
N GLU A 147 3.28 12.82 -9.35
CA GLU A 147 2.50 12.72 -8.13
C GLU A 147 2.14 11.26 -7.83
N PRO A 148 2.08 10.87 -6.55
CA PRO A 148 1.58 9.55 -6.19
C PRO A 148 0.12 9.36 -6.65
N SER A 149 -0.18 8.20 -7.23
CA SER A 149 -1.55 7.76 -7.51
C SER A 149 -2.12 6.94 -6.35
N THR A 150 -1.25 6.23 -5.63
CA THR A 150 -1.61 5.44 -4.44
C THR A 150 -0.53 5.55 -3.37
N VAL A 151 -0.96 5.58 -2.11
CA VAL A 151 -0.09 5.60 -0.94
C VAL A 151 -0.40 4.40 -0.07
N THR A 152 0.60 3.60 0.26
CA THR A 152 0.46 2.50 1.22
C THR A 152 1.26 2.80 2.47
N VAL A 153 0.59 2.87 3.62
CA VAL A 153 1.24 2.97 4.92
C VAL A 153 1.36 1.57 5.51
N ARG A 154 2.53 1.24 6.06
CA ARG A 154 2.83 -0.06 6.64
C ARG A 154 3.53 0.07 7.99
N LEU A 155 3.04 -0.69 8.96
CA LEU A 155 3.72 -0.98 10.23
C LEU A 155 4.33 -2.38 10.13
N ASP A 156 5.63 -2.49 10.36
CA ASP A 156 6.31 -3.79 10.43
C ASP A 156 6.32 -4.39 11.84
N ALA A 157 6.73 -5.66 11.93
CA ALA A 157 6.81 -6.42 13.18
C ALA A 157 7.70 -5.79 14.26
N SER A 158 8.67 -4.98 13.86
CA SER A 158 9.59 -4.26 14.75
C SER A 158 9.08 -2.87 15.16
N GLY A 159 7.85 -2.52 14.82
CA GLY A 159 7.25 -1.24 15.17
C GLY A 159 7.68 -0.07 14.26
N ARG A 160 8.29 -0.34 13.11
CA ARG A 160 8.75 0.71 12.19
C ARG A 160 7.69 1.04 11.16
N TRP A 161 7.50 2.33 10.92
CA TRP A 161 6.57 2.87 9.94
C TRP A 161 7.23 3.12 8.59
N PHE A 162 6.57 2.67 7.53
CA PHE A 162 6.97 2.87 6.15
C PHE A 162 5.82 3.40 5.32
N VAL A 163 6.14 4.26 4.36
CA VAL A 163 5.22 4.72 3.33
C VAL A 163 5.74 4.28 1.96
N SER A 164 4.87 3.70 1.15
CA SER A 164 5.13 3.38 -0.25
C SER A 164 4.28 4.27 -1.14
N LEU A 165 4.91 5.01 -2.04
CA LEU A 165 4.27 5.90 -3.01
C LEU A 165 4.30 5.23 -4.37
N LEU A 166 3.14 4.86 -4.89
CA LEU A 166 3.01 4.37 -6.26
C LEU A 166 2.87 5.57 -7.19
N VAL A 167 3.76 5.64 -8.17
CA VAL A 167 3.82 6.71 -9.17
C VAL A 167 3.67 6.11 -10.55
N ASP A 168 2.79 6.69 -11.35
CA ASP A 168 2.65 6.35 -12.76
C ASP A 168 3.70 7.12 -13.56
N ALA A 169 4.70 6.43 -14.11
CA ALA A 169 5.72 7.08 -14.95
C ALA A 169 5.16 7.24 -16.37
N SER A 170 4.89 8.48 -16.77
CA SER A 170 4.44 8.84 -18.12
C SER A 170 5.58 9.10 -19.11
N ALA A 171 6.86 9.03 -18.71
CA ALA A 171 8.00 9.11 -19.63
C ALA A 171 9.21 8.30 -19.11
N PRO A 172 10.06 7.75 -20.01
CA PRO A 172 11.35 7.22 -19.60
C PRO A 172 12.19 8.36 -19.03
N LEU A 173 12.69 8.18 -17.81
CA LEU A 173 13.64 9.11 -17.19
C LEU A 173 14.87 9.22 -18.10
N SER A 174 15.05 10.37 -18.73
CA SER A 174 16.36 10.77 -19.26
C SER A 174 17.28 10.91 -18.06
N VAL A 175 18.19 9.94 -17.90
CA VAL A 175 19.31 10.10 -16.98
C VAL A 175 20.23 11.14 -17.61
N ASN A 176 20.06 12.41 -17.24
CA ASN A 176 21.09 13.41 -17.50
C ASN A 176 22.26 13.09 -16.57
N THR A 177 23.12 12.18 -17.02
CA THR A 177 24.48 12.14 -16.50
C THR A 177 25.19 13.32 -17.16
N GLU A 178 25.26 14.45 -16.47
CA GLU A 178 26.27 15.45 -16.80
C GLU A 178 27.64 14.78 -16.62
N ARG A 179 28.16 14.25 -17.73
CA ARG A 179 29.55 13.84 -17.87
C ARG A 179 30.39 15.11 -17.89
N SER A 180 30.85 15.56 -16.73
CA SER A 180 32.18 16.16 -16.64
C SER A 180 33.15 14.99 -16.42
N ARG A 181 33.55 14.33 -17.51
CA ARG A 181 34.63 13.34 -17.48
C ARG A 181 35.96 14.06 -17.61
N GLY A 182 36.77 13.95 -16.57
CA GLY A 182 38.12 13.44 -16.73
C GLY A 182 38.16 12.02 -16.14
N VAL A 183 38.67 11.06 -16.94
CA VAL A 183 39.18 9.73 -16.54
C VAL A 183 38.18 8.54 -16.49
N GLU A 184 38.41 7.69 -17.50
CA GLU A 184 38.26 6.22 -17.68
C GLU A 184 36.91 5.49 -17.60
N GLU A 185 36.71 4.69 -18.65
CA GLU A 185 35.52 3.91 -18.97
C GLU A 185 35.57 2.51 -18.36
N HIS A 186 34.79 2.29 -17.30
CA HIS A 186 34.29 0.95 -16.99
C HIS A 186 32.86 0.82 -17.52
N THR A 187 32.73 0.13 -18.65
CA THR A 187 31.44 -0.21 -19.26
C THR A 187 30.64 -1.12 -18.32
N VAL A 188 29.58 -0.58 -17.72
CA VAL A 188 28.57 -1.39 -17.01
C VAL A 188 27.72 -2.08 -18.08
N LYS A 189 27.95 -3.39 -18.29
CA LYS A 189 27.08 -4.24 -19.11
C LYS A 189 25.73 -4.37 -18.41
N LEU A 190 24.68 -3.83 -19.03
CA LEU A 190 23.30 -4.11 -18.64
C LEU A 190 23.04 -5.59 -18.92
N LEU A 191 22.74 -6.39 -17.89
CA LEU A 191 22.35 -7.78 -18.07
C LEU A 191 21.01 -7.83 -18.82
N SER A 192 20.97 -8.62 -19.89
CA SER A 192 19.77 -8.85 -20.71
C SER A 192 18.65 -9.43 -19.85
N GLN A 193 17.44 -8.89 -20.03
CA GLN A 193 16.24 -9.32 -19.31
C GLN A 193 15.98 -10.82 -19.54
N LEU A 194 15.86 -11.58 -18.45
CA LEU A 194 15.45 -12.98 -18.50
C LEU A 194 13.92 -13.04 -18.57
N ASP A 195 13.40 -13.66 -19.63
CA ASP A 195 11.97 -13.89 -19.93
C ASP A 195 11.25 -14.88 -19.00
N LYS A 196 11.70 -15.01 -17.74
CA LYS A 196 11.08 -15.93 -16.78
C LYS A 196 10.79 -15.24 -15.45
N ALA A 197 9.66 -14.56 -15.41
CA ALA A 197 9.05 -14.07 -14.18
C ALA A 197 8.48 -15.24 -13.38
N ILE A 198 9.19 -15.70 -12.35
CA ILE A 198 8.63 -16.58 -11.33
C ILE A 198 7.92 -15.68 -10.31
N GLY A 199 6.59 -15.66 -10.38
CA GLY A 199 5.75 -14.82 -9.55
C GLY A 199 5.67 -15.31 -8.11
N ILE A 200 6.16 -14.50 -7.17
CA ILE A 200 5.79 -14.59 -5.76
C ILE A 200 4.88 -13.39 -5.46
N ASP A 201 3.69 -13.70 -4.97
CA ASP A 201 2.58 -12.77 -4.70
C ASP A 201 2.97 -11.62 -3.77
N ALA A 202 3.08 -10.42 -4.34
CA ALA A 202 2.70 -9.12 -3.77
C ALA A 202 3.11 -7.99 -4.74
N GLY A 203 2.21 -7.61 -5.66
CA GLY A 203 2.08 -6.26 -6.27
C GLY A 203 3.31 -5.36 -6.48
N ILE A 204 4.49 -5.90 -6.77
CA ILE A 204 5.72 -5.16 -7.03
C ILE A 204 6.39 -5.83 -8.23
N THR A 205 6.31 -5.19 -9.40
CA THR A 205 6.86 -5.73 -10.65
C THR A 205 8.38 -5.55 -10.74
N SER A 206 9.00 -4.77 -9.85
CA SER A 206 10.45 -4.69 -9.67
C SER A 206 10.82 -4.07 -8.31
N LEU A 207 11.71 -4.74 -7.57
CA LEU A 207 12.30 -4.27 -6.32
C LEU A 207 13.79 -4.09 -6.59
N ILE A 208 14.27 -2.85 -6.64
CA ILE A 208 15.72 -2.58 -6.69
C ILE A 208 16.10 -2.01 -5.32
N ALA A 209 16.99 -2.72 -4.64
CA ALA A 209 17.70 -2.25 -3.45
C ALA A 209 19.20 -2.21 -3.80
N THR A 210 19.80 -1.03 -3.79
CA THR A 210 21.25 -0.87 -3.89
C THR A 210 21.76 -0.30 -2.58
N ALA A 211 22.57 -1.08 -1.85
CA ALA A 211 23.34 -0.60 -0.72
C ALA A 211 24.72 -0.21 -1.23
N LYS A 212 25.15 1.03 -0.97
CA LYS A 212 26.56 1.42 -1.13
C LYS A 212 27.14 1.54 0.27
N ILE A 213 27.94 0.56 0.67
CA ILE A 213 28.75 0.62 1.88
C ILE A 213 30.12 1.12 1.43
N SER A 214 30.52 2.29 1.91
CA SER A 214 31.87 2.80 1.74
C SER A 214 32.60 2.66 3.07
N PHE A 215 33.60 1.78 3.13
CA PHE A 215 34.64 1.83 4.16
C PHE A 215 35.85 2.53 3.53
N THR A 216 36.41 3.50 4.24
CA THR A 216 37.74 4.06 3.93
C THR A 216 38.67 3.71 5.08
N SER A 217 39.81 3.12 4.74
CA SER A 217 41.01 3.03 5.60
C SER A 217 41.77 4.35 5.57
#